data_AF-X1TP41-F1
#
_entry.id   AF-X1TP41-F1
#
_cell.length_a   1.000
_cell.length_b   1.000
_cell.length_c   1.000
_cell.angle_alpha   90.00
_cell.angle_beta   90.00
_cell.angle_gamma   90.00
#
_symmetry.space_group_name_H-M   'P 1'
#
loop_
_entity.id
_entity.type
_entity.pdbx_description
1 polymer ?
#
loop_
_entity_poly.entity_id
_entity_poly.type
_entity_poly.pdbx_seq_one_letter_code
_entity_poly.pdbx_strand_id
1 'polypeptide(L)' 'PDYIDNLIPQWQVKSVTEKETLWTTAQTLSFIKAKLITSERGKQELEEIGYDEEHIKIYLASLVPAS' A
#
# COMPACT_ATOMS: atom_id res chain seq x y z
N PRO A 1 37.02 -0.80 -33.54
CA PRO A 1 36.69 -0.01 -32.33
C PRO A 1 35.27 0.54 -32.50
N ASP A 2 34.50 0.73 -31.42
CA ASP A 2 33.14 1.33 -31.42
C ASP A 2 31.95 0.36 -31.49
N TYR A 3 31.91 -0.69 -30.66
CA TYR A 3 30.68 -1.48 -30.52
C TYR A 3 30.24 -1.80 -29.07
N ILE A 4 30.92 -1.30 -28.04
CA ILE A 4 30.65 -1.74 -26.66
C ILE A 4 30.20 -0.61 -25.72
N ASP A 5 30.17 0.65 -26.14
CA ASP A 5 29.90 1.75 -25.19
C ASP A 5 28.40 2.08 -24.97
N ASN A 6 27.47 1.44 -25.69
CA ASN A 6 26.04 1.82 -25.69
C ASN A 6 25.09 0.86 -24.97
N LEU A 7 25.60 -0.15 -24.25
CA LEU A 7 24.76 -1.18 -23.60
C LEU A 7 24.59 -1.00 -22.07
N ILE A 8 25.04 0.12 -21.49
CA ILE A 8 24.84 0.35 -20.05
C ILE A 8 23.43 0.90 -19.80
N PRO A 9 22.54 0.18 -19.10
CA PRO A 9 21.25 0.73 -18.72
C PRO A 9 21.46 1.88 -17.72
N GLN A 10 20.95 3.06 -18.05
CA GLN A 10 20.85 4.20 -17.15
C GLN A 10 19.75 3.91 -16.12
N TRP A 11 20.11 3.31 -14.98
CA TRP A 11 19.22 3.21 -13.83
C TRP A 11 18.99 4.63 -13.29
N GLN A 12 17.98 5.31 -13.81
CA GLN A 12 17.44 6.51 -13.19
C GLN A 12 16.78 6.04 -11.88
N VAL A 13 17.44 6.26 -10.75
CA VAL A 13 16.78 6.15 -9.44
C VAL A 13 15.62 7.12 -9.50
N LYS A 14 14.41 6.60 -9.70
CA LYS A 14 13.20 7.39 -9.55
C LYS A 14 13.30 7.97 -8.15
N SER A 15 13.39 9.30 -8.06
CA SER A 15 13.32 9.99 -6.78
C SER A 15 12.07 9.47 -6.09
N VAL A 16 12.26 8.61 -5.10
CA VAL A 16 11.20 8.22 -4.19
C VAL A 16 10.98 9.49 -3.39
N THR A 17 10.07 10.35 -3.85
CA THR A 17 9.35 11.23 -2.94
C THR A 17 9.06 10.36 -1.73
N GLU A 18 9.52 10.74 -0.54
CA GLU A 18 9.25 10.04 0.71
C GLU A 18 7.73 9.98 0.87
N LYS A 19 7.10 9.04 0.18
CA LYS A 19 5.73 8.65 0.42
C LYS A 19 5.82 8.10 1.83
N GLU A 20 5.08 8.73 2.74
CA GLU A 20 4.98 8.25 4.11
C GLU A 20 4.85 6.72 4.06
N THR A 21 5.68 6.04 4.86
CA THR A 21 5.80 4.58 4.75
C THR A 21 4.43 3.99 5.10
N LEU A 22 3.71 3.52 4.09
CA LEU A 22 2.39 2.95 4.26
C LEU A 22 2.49 1.61 5.00
N TRP A 23 1.49 1.32 5.82
CA TRP A 23 1.33 0.01 6.39
C TRP A 23 0.92 -1.01 5.33
N THR A 24 1.36 -2.25 5.51
CA THR A 24 0.83 -3.38 4.72
C THR A 24 -0.65 -3.58 5.02
N THR A 25 -1.39 -4.20 4.09
CA THR A 25 -2.80 -4.58 4.27
C THR A 25 -3.03 -5.29 5.61
N ALA A 26 -2.17 -6.25 5.97
CA ALA A 26 -2.30 -7.00 7.21
C ALA A 26 -2.10 -6.13 8.46
N GLN A 27 -1.15 -5.20 8.43
CA GLN A 27 -0.93 -4.25 9.52
C GLN A 27 -2.11 -3.30 9.66
N THR A 28 -2.58 -2.71 8.56
CA THR A 28 -3.74 -1.81 8.54
C THR A 28 -4.98 -2.49 9.15
N LEU A 29 -5.33 -3.69 8.70
CA LEU A 29 -6.47 -4.43 9.22
C LEU A 29 -6.30 -4.80 10.70
N SER A 30 -5.09 -5.18 11.11
CA SER A 30 -4.78 -5.47 12.51
C SER A 30 -4.92 -4.23 13.40
N PHE A 31 -4.51 -3.06 12.92
CA PHE A 31 -4.63 -1.80 13.65
C PHE A 31 -6.08 -1.33 13.76
N ILE A 32 -6.90 -1.50 12.72
CA ILE A 32 -8.35 -1.24 12.81
C ILE A 32 -8.97 -2.18 13.85
N LYS A 33 -8.68 -3.48 13.78
CA LYS A 33 -9.21 -4.49 14.71
C LYS A 33 -8.79 -4.21 16.16
N ALA A 34 -7.55 -3.79 16.36
CA ALA A 34 -7.01 -3.39 17.66
C ALA A 34 -7.46 -1.98 18.11
N LYS A 35 -8.24 -1.26 17.28
CA LYS A 35 -8.70 0.12 17.52
C LYS A 35 -7.56 1.12 17.73
N LEU A 36 -6.40 0.86 17.12
CA LEU A 36 -5.25 1.77 17.12
C LEU A 36 -5.39 2.88 16.07
N ILE A 37 -6.19 2.62 15.03
CA ILE A 37 -6.61 3.60 14.02
C ILE A 37 -8.13 3.46 13.77
N THR A 38 -8.74 4.51 13.20
CA THR A 38 -10.14 4.47 12.79
C THR A 38 -10.33 3.67 11.50
N SER A 39 -11.55 3.20 11.24
CA SER A 39 -11.90 2.53 9.98
C SER A 39 -11.71 3.46 8.78
N GLU A 40 -11.99 4.76 8.93
CA GLU A 40 -11.78 5.77 7.89
C GLU A 40 -10.31 5.95 7.57
N ARG A 41 -9.44 6.00 8.59
CA ARG A 41 -7.99 6.06 8.37
C ARG A 41 -7.48 4.78 7.71
N GLY A 42 -7.97 3.63 8.17
CA GLY A 42 -7.67 2.35 7.54
C GLY A 42 -8.11 2.27 6.08
N LYS A 43 -9.28 2.81 5.74
CA LYS A 43 -9.76 2.93 4.36
C LYS A 43 -8.80 3.78 3.51
N GLN A 44 -8.42 4.96 3.99
CA GLN A 44 -7.48 5.84 3.28
C GLN A 44 -6.15 5.11 3.00
N GLU A 45 -5.62 4.39 4.01
CA GLU A 45 -4.40 3.61 3.86
C GLU A 45 -4.54 2.53 2.76
N LEU A 46 -5.68 1.83 2.72
CA LEU A 46 -5.97 0.80 1.71
C LEU A 46 -6.12 1.40 0.30
N GLU A 47 -6.68 2.61 0.17
CA GLU A 47 -6.75 3.33 -1.11
C GLU A 47 -5.34 3.74 -1.57
N GLU A 48 -4.51 4.23 -0.66
CA GLU A 48 -3.15 4.72 -0.98
C GLU A 48 -2.17 3.59 -1.34
N ILE A 49 -2.38 2.36 -0.84
CA ILE A 49 -1.66 1.15 -1.28
C ILE A 49 -2.22 0.54 -2.58
N GLY A 50 -3.39 1.01 -3.05
CA GLY A 50 -3.92 0.72 -4.39
C GLY A 50 -5.10 -0.25 -4.47
N TYR A 51 -5.85 -0.47 -3.38
CA TYR A 51 -7.09 -1.24 -3.45
C TYR A 51 -8.27 -0.40 -3.98
N ASP A 52 -9.18 -1.06 -4.68
CA ASP A 52 -10.46 -0.49 -5.07
C ASP A 52 -11.50 -0.54 -3.93
N GLU A 53 -12.63 0.11 -4.17
CA GLU A 53 -13.73 0.20 -3.20
C GLU A 53 -14.33 -1.18 -2.83
N GLU A 54 -14.38 -2.12 -3.78
CA GLU A 54 -14.92 -3.46 -3.53
C GLU A 54 -14.05 -4.23 -2.55
N HIS A 55 -12.73 -4.28 -2.80
CA HIS A 55 -11.77 -4.95 -1.93
C HIS A 55 -11.76 -4.32 -0.54
N ILE A 56 -11.75 -2.99 -0.46
CA ILE A 56 -11.82 -2.26 0.81
C ILE A 56 -13.08 -2.65 1.59
N LYS A 57 -14.24 -2.69 0.94
CA LYS A 57 -15.50 -3.04 1.58
C LYS A 57 -15.47 -4.47 2.14
N ILE A 58 -14.94 -5.43 1.38
CA ILE A 58 -14.79 -6.82 1.83
C ILE A 58 -13.84 -6.90 3.03
N TYR A 59 -12.69 -6.23 2.98
CA TYR A 59 -11.75 -6.22 4.09
C TYR A 59 -12.36 -5.62 5.35
N LEU A 60 -13.04 -4.49 5.27
CA LEU A 60 -13.69 -3.86 6.42
C LEU A 60 -14.81 -4.74 6.99
N ALA A 61 -15.61 -5.40 6.13
CA ALA A 61 -16.63 -6.34 6.58
C ALA A 61 -16.03 -7.55 7.32
N SER A 62 -14.86 -8.04 6.87
CA SER A 62 -14.17 -9.18 7.49
C SER A 62 -13.70 -8.94 8.93
N LEU A 63 -13.64 -7.67 9.36
CA LEU A 63 -13.27 -7.30 10.73
C LEU A 63 -14.41 -7.54 11.73
N VAL A 64 -15.66 -7.61 11.24
CA VAL A 64 -16.83 -7.88 12.06
C VAL A 64 -16.95 -9.40 12.23
N PRO A 65 -16.93 -9.92 13.47
CA PRO A 65 -17.15 -11.35 13.69
C PRO A 65 -18.54 -11.75 13.20
N ALA A 66 -18.65 -12.89 12.53
CA ALA A 66 -19.93 -13.49 12.19
C ALA A 66 -20.71 -13.71 13.51
N SER A 67 -21.88 -13.07 13.61
CA SER A 67 -22.77 -13.16 14.78
C SER A 67 -23.58 -14.45 14.75
#